data_AF-A0A955HZ54-F1
#
_entry.id   AF-A0A955HZ54-F1
#
_cell.length_a   1.000
_cell.length_b   1.000
_cell.length_c   1.000
_cell.angle_alpha   90.00
_cell.angle_beta   90.00
_cell.angle_gamma   90.00
#
_symmetry.space_group_name_H-M   'P 1'
#
loop_
_entity.id
_entity.type
_entity.pdbx_description
1 polymer ?
#
loop_
_entity_poly.entity_id
_entity_poly.type
_entity_poly.pdbx_seq_one_letter_code
_entity_poly.pdbx_strand_id
1 'polypeptide(L)'
;MKSSKKFNLQSKFKPSPDQEKSITEIVSNINEGKDRQVLLGVTGSGKTYVMANTIQRLNRPALVLSHNKTLAAQLFEEFKDFFPDNAVKYFVSYYDYYQPEAYLPGKDVYIEKEADINQEIERFRLSAMNSAVTRRDVIVVASVSCIYNIGDPGNYEHKALPLKVGNTKPLSELSRDLVFMQYKRDLTDFVPGSFRVKGDVVDIFMPYDDYPIRLEYWGDEIERINYIEPLTAHKISEVGEVEIFPSKNFVFDAETINIAVSKIRP
;
A
#
# COMPACT_ATOMS: atom_id res chain seq x y z
N MET A 1 -13.98 -0.71 8.85
CA MET A 1 -14.16 -2.18 8.95
C MET A 1 -13.47 -2.82 7.76
N LYS A 2 -12.61 -3.84 7.95
CA LYS A 2 -11.90 -4.47 6.81
C LYS A 2 -12.92 -5.11 5.84
N SER A 3 -12.76 -4.87 4.54
CA SER A 3 -13.62 -5.46 3.50
C SER A 3 -13.68 -6.99 3.64
N SER A 4 -14.89 -7.57 3.53
CA SER A 4 -15.15 -9.01 3.66
C SER A 4 -14.94 -9.80 2.36
N LYS A 5 -14.29 -9.19 1.36
CA LYS A 5 -14.02 -9.84 0.07
C LYS A 5 -13.14 -11.08 0.29
N LYS A 6 -13.46 -12.18 -0.39
CA LYS A 6 -12.70 -13.43 -0.35
C LYS A 6 -11.68 -13.47 -1.49
N PHE A 7 -10.61 -14.24 -1.30
CA PHE A 7 -9.69 -14.57 -2.39
C PHE A 7 -10.40 -15.36 -3.50
N ASN A 8 -10.14 -14.96 -4.74
CA ASN A 8 -10.71 -15.55 -5.95
C ASN A 8 -9.58 -15.90 -6.93
N LEU A 9 -9.14 -17.16 -6.90
CA LEU A 9 -8.08 -17.70 -7.73
C LEU A 9 -8.62 -17.95 -9.15
N GLN A 10 -8.09 -17.21 -10.12
CA GLN A 10 -8.35 -17.39 -11.53
C GLN A 10 -7.23 -18.23 -12.14
N SER A 11 -7.57 -19.38 -12.72
CA SER A 11 -6.60 -20.25 -13.38
C SER A 11 -7.28 -21.12 -14.43
N LYS A 12 -6.58 -21.36 -15.54
CA LYS A 12 -7.00 -22.32 -16.59
C LYS A 12 -6.67 -23.77 -16.21
N PHE A 13 -5.87 -23.97 -15.16
CA PHE A 13 -5.35 -25.27 -14.75
C PHE A 13 -6.05 -25.75 -13.48
N LYS A 14 -6.10 -27.07 -13.28
CA LYS A 14 -6.49 -27.66 -11.99
C LYS A 14 -5.23 -28.18 -11.29
N PRO A 15 -5.16 -28.16 -9.94
CA PRO A 15 -4.08 -28.80 -9.22
C PRO A 15 -3.91 -30.25 -9.65
N SER A 16 -2.67 -30.69 -9.87
CA SER A 16 -2.38 -32.11 -10.05
C SER A 16 -2.65 -32.88 -8.73
N PRO A 17 -2.76 -34.23 -8.75
CA PRO A 17 -2.98 -35.00 -7.53
C PRO A 17 -1.95 -34.73 -6.41
N ASP A 18 -0.66 -34.58 -6.78
CA ASP A 18 0.40 -34.29 -5.81
C ASP A 18 0.32 -32.86 -5.26
N GLN A 19 -0.04 -31.89 -6.12
CA GLN A 19 -0.29 -30.52 -5.69
C GLN A 19 -1.50 -30.47 -4.75
N GLU A 20 -2.59 -31.14 -5.10
CA GLU A 20 -3.82 -31.20 -4.30
C GLU A 20 -3.57 -31.82 -2.92
N LYS A 21 -2.78 -32.90 -2.87
CA LYS A 21 -2.33 -33.50 -1.61
C LYS A 21 -1.54 -32.50 -0.77
N SER A 22 -0.56 -31.82 -1.38
CA SER A 22 0.28 -30.83 -0.69
C SER A 22 -0.54 -29.65 -0.16
N ILE A 23 -1.48 -29.13 -0.94
CA ILE A 23 -2.37 -28.04 -0.53
C ILE A 23 -3.22 -28.48 0.66
N THR A 24 -3.83 -29.66 0.58
CA THR A 24 -4.70 -30.20 1.65
C THR A 24 -3.93 -30.40 2.95
N GLU A 25 -2.73 -30.95 2.88
CA GLU A 25 -1.85 -31.14 4.03
C GLU A 25 -1.47 -29.81 4.68
N ILE A 26 -1.03 -28.82 3.89
CA ILE A 26 -0.67 -27.49 4.41
C ILE A 26 -1.87 -26.82 5.11
N VAL A 27 -3.05 -26.88 4.47
CA VAL A 27 -4.27 -26.29 5.02
C VAL A 27 -4.69 -26.97 6.33
N SER A 28 -4.67 -28.31 6.38
CA SER A 28 -4.99 -29.08 7.60
C SER A 28 -4.06 -28.70 8.74
N ASN A 29 -2.76 -28.70 8.48
CA ASN A 29 -1.74 -28.36 9.46
C ASN A 29 -1.92 -26.94 10.03
N ILE A 30 -2.28 -25.95 9.19
CA ILE A 30 -2.56 -24.58 9.66
C ILE A 30 -3.81 -24.55 10.54
N ASN A 31 -4.87 -25.27 10.16
CA ASN A 31 -6.10 -25.34 10.95
C ASN A 31 -5.91 -26.09 12.27
N GLU A 32 -4.97 -27.02 12.34
CA GLU A 32 -4.53 -27.71 13.57
C GLU A 32 -3.62 -26.84 14.46
N GLY A 33 -3.25 -25.63 14.02
CA GLY A 33 -2.40 -24.71 14.79
C GLY A 33 -0.90 -24.97 14.64
N LYS A 34 -0.45 -25.64 13.57
CA LYS A 34 0.99 -25.79 13.29
C LYS A 34 1.56 -24.51 12.67
N ASP A 35 2.43 -23.84 13.42
CA ASP A 35 3.00 -22.54 13.04
C ASP A 35 4.07 -22.59 11.95
N ARG A 36 4.75 -23.73 11.76
CA ARG A 36 5.89 -23.87 10.85
C ARG A 36 5.77 -25.12 9.99
N GLN A 37 5.93 -24.95 8.69
CA GLN A 37 5.83 -26.02 7.70
C GLN A 37 6.81 -25.79 6.56
N VAL A 38 7.21 -26.87 5.88
CA VAL A 38 8.14 -26.83 4.76
C VAL A 38 7.52 -27.54 3.56
N LEU A 39 7.30 -26.80 2.48
CA LEU A 39 6.91 -27.37 1.19
C LEU A 39 8.17 -27.76 0.41
N LEU A 40 8.50 -29.05 0.39
CA LEU A 40 9.62 -29.58 -0.40
C LEU A 40 9.17 -29.81 -1.85
N GLY A 41 9.32 -28.78 -2.70
CA GLY A 41 8.95 -28.85 -4.12
C GLY A 41 10.14 -28.71 -5.06
N VAL A 42 10.28 -29.65 -6.00
CA VAL A 42 11.29 -29.58 -7.08
C VAL A 42 11.10 -28.35 -7.97
N THR A 43 12.14 -27.93 -8.67
CA THR A 43 12.03 -26.82 -9.64
C THR A 43 11.02 -27.17 -10.74
N GLY A 44 10.17 -26.21 -11.11
CA GLY A 44 9.12 -26.43 -12.12
C GLY A 44 7.85 -27.13 -11.61
N SER A 45 7.76 -27.52 -10.33
CA SER A 45 6.57 -28.21 -9.80
C SER A 45 5.34 -27.32 -9.56
N GLY A 46 5.39 -26.04 -9.94
CA GLY A 46 4.29 -25.07 -9.72
C GLY A 46 4.12 -24.67 -8.25
N LYS A 47 5.21 -24.40 -7.51
CA LYS A 47 5.16 -24.01 -6.09
C LYS A 47 4.29 -22.77 -5.84
N THR A 48 4.36 -21.75 -6.69
CA THR A 48 3.50 -20.56 -6.55
C THR A 48 2.02 -20.92 -6.66
N TYR A 49 1.66 -21.82 -7.58
CA TYR A 49 0.27 -22.26 -7.77
C TYR A 49 -0.26 -23.06 -6.57
N VAL A 50 0.59 -23.89 -5.95
CA VAL A 50 0.27 -24.56 -4.68
C VAL A 50 0.00 -23.53 -3.58
N MET A 51 0.86 -22.52 -3.46
CA MET A 51 0.67 -21.47 -2.45
C MET A 51 -0.54 -20.59 -2.73
N ALA A 52 -0.85 -20.27 -3.99
CA ALA A 52 -2.05 -19.54 -4.38
C ALA A 52 -3.32 -20.30 -3.96
N ASN A 53 -3.41 -21.60 -4.27
CA ASN A 53 -4.53 -22.44 -3.82
C ASN A 53 -4.63 -22.50 -2.29
N THR A 54 -3.49 -22.58 -1.60
CA THR A 54 -3.43 -22.57 -0.13
C THR A 54 -3.98 -21.27 0.44
N ILE A 55 -3.55 -20.11 -0.08
CA ILE A 55 -4.03 -18.79 0.33
C ILE A 55 -5.54 -18.67 0.11
N GLN A 56 -6.05 -19.11 -1.05
CA GLN A 56 -7.48 -19.10 -1.33
C GLN A 56 -8.27 -19.94 -0.31
N ARG A 57 -7.83 -21.17 -0.02
CA ARG A 57 -8.54 -22.07 0.90
C ARG A 57 -8.55 -21.58 2.33
N LEU A 58 -7.45 -21.00 2.79
CA LEU A 58 -7.35 -20.41 4.12
C LEU A 58 -8.09 -19.08 4.22
N ASN A 59 -8.17 -18.36 3.11
CA ASN A 59 -8.77 -17.03 3.00
C ASN A 59 -8.23 -16.05 4.07
N ARG A 60 -6.91 -16.02 4.23
CA ARG A 60 -6.18 -15.17 5.18
C ARG A 60 -5.22 -14.24 4.42
N PRO A 61 -5.00 -12.99 4.90
CA PRO A 61 -3.92 -12.15 4.40
C PRO A 61 -2.59 -12.90 4.39
N ALA A 62 -1.79 -12.71 3.35
CA ALA A 62 -0.51 -13.41 3.19
C ALA A 62 0.63 -12.43 2.93
N LEU A 63 1.77 -12.70 3.57
CA LEU A 63 3.05 -12.06 3.28
C LEU A 63 3.97 -13.09 2.61
N VAL A 64 4.38 -12.82 1.38
CA VAL A 64 5.31 -13.65 0.60
C VAL A 64 6.68 -12.98 0.63
N LEU A 65 7.65 -13.62 1.27
CA LEU A 65 9.00 -13.09 1.38
C LEU A 65 9.93 -13.68 0.32
N SER A 66 10.58 -12.79 -0.42
CA SER A 66 11.62 -13.13 -1.38
C SER A 66 12.96 -12.51 -0.97
N HIS A 67 14.03 -13.25 -1.21
CA HIS A 67 15.40 -12.82 -0.87
C HIS A 67 15.98 -11.80 -1.86
N ASN A 68 15.37 -11.60 -3.03
CA ASN A 68 15.82 -10.63 -4.01
C ASN A 68 14.65 -9.96 -4.75
N LYS A 69 14.89 -8.75 -5.32
CA LYS A 69 13.87 -7.95 -6.02
C LYS A 69 13.36 -8.63 -7.29
N THR A 70 14.20 -9.33 -8.04
CA THR A 70 13.83 -9.99 -9.31
C THR A 70 12.79 -11.09 -9.10
N LEU A 71 13.02 -11.99 -8.16
CA LEU A 71 12.08 -13.05 -7.80
C LEU A 71 10.84 -12.47 -7.13
N ALA A 72 10.98 -11.39 -6.35
CA ALA A 72 9.82 -10.70 -5.77
C ALA A 72 8.89 -10.16 -6.87
N ALA A 73 9.45 -9.54 -7.92
CA ALA A 73 8.68 -9.05 -9.05
C ALA A 73 8.00 -10.19 -9.83
N GLN A 74 8.71 -11.30 -10.08
CA GLN A 74 8.13 -12.49 -10.72
C GLN A 74 6.94 -13.04 -9.93
N LEU A 75 7.10 -13.21 -8.62
CA LEU A 75 6.03 -13.69 -7.75
C LEU A 75 4.86 -12.70 -7.71
N PHE A 76 5.14 -11.39 -7.69
CA PHE A 76 4.10 -10.36 -7.73
C PHE A 76 3.25 -10.47 -8.98
N GLU A 77 3.85 -10.59 -10.16
CA GLU A 77 3.11 -10.77 -11.42
C GLU A 77 2.34 -12.10 -11.45
N GLU A 78 2.97 -13.21 -11.04
CA GLU A 78 2.27 -14.51 -10.95
C GLU A 78 1.04 -14.45 -10.03
N PHE A 79 1.18 -13.85 -8.84
CA PHE A 79 0.04 -13.69 -7.93
C PHE A 79 -1.02 -12.74 -8.48
N LYS A 80 -0.64 -11.70 -9.22
CA LYS A 80 -1.57 -10.76 -9.84
C LYS A 80 -2.40 -11.44 -10.94
N ASP A 81 -1.77 -12.30 -11.75
CA ASP A 81 -2.45 -13.13 -12.73
C ASP A 81 -3.40 -14.14 -12.06
N PHE A 82 -2.98 -14.73 -10.94
CA PHE A 82 -3.82 -15.65 -10.16
C PHE A 82 -4.98 -14.96 -9.43
N PHE A 83 -4.82 -13.72 -8.99
CA PHE A 83 -5.80 -13.01 -8.17
C PHE A 83 -6.12 -11.61 -8.72
N PRO A 84 -6.64 -11.48 -9.95
CA PRO A 84 -6.87 -10.19 -10.59
C PRO A 84 -7.92 -9.33 -9.86
N ASP A 85 -8.80 -9.97 -9.09
CA ASP A 85 -9.87 -9.29 -8.35
C ASP A 85 -9.50 -8.93 -6.90
N ASN A 86 -8.33 -9.36 -6.41
CA ASN A 86 -7.89 -9.17 -5.02
C ASN A 86 -6.69 -8.21 -4.93
N ALA A 87 -6.34 -7.80 -3.71
CA ALA A 87 -5.24 -6.86 -3.49
C ALA A 87 -3.89 -7.59 -3.48
N VAL A 88 -3.31 -7.82 -4.65
CA VAL A 88 -1.90 -8.24 -4.77
C VAL A 88 -1.01 -7.00 -4.78
N LYS A 89 -0.08 -6.92 -3.84
CA LYS A 89 0.71 -5.73 -3.54
C LYS A 89 2.20 -6.04 -3.48
N TYR A 90 3.02 -5.02 -3.76
CA TYR A 90 4.46 -5.14 -3.87
C TYR A 90 5.17 -4.25 -2.83
N PHE A 91 6.10 -4.82 -2.06
CA PHE A 91 6.75 -4.11 -0.96
C PHE A 91 8.25 -4.42 -0.89
N VAL A 92 9.04 -3.62 -1.61
CA VAL A 92 10.51 -3.72 -1.62
C VAL A 92 11.14 -2.38 -1.28
N SER A 93 12.48 -2.33 -1.19
CA SER A 93 13.18 -1.06 -1.06
C SER A 93 12.86 -0.17 -2.25
N TYR A 94 12.40 1.04 -1.94
CA TYR A 94 12.06 2.12 -2.86
C TYR A 94 13.28 2.94 -3.26
N TYR A 95 14.48 2.55 -2.84
CA TYR A 95 15.72 3.13 -3.34
C TYR A 95 16.16 2.39 -4.61
N ASP A 96 16.43 3.17 -5.66
CA ASP A 96 17.17 2.71 -6.85
C ASP A 96 18.67 2.70 -6.56
N TYR A 97 19.16 3.73 -5.87
CA TYR A 97 20.50 3.81 -5.31
C TYR A 97 20.43 4.18 -3.83
N TYR A 98 21.27 3.57 -3.01
CA TYR A 98 21.36 3.87 -1.58
C TYR A 98 22.77 3.65 -1.06
N GLN A 99 23.37 4.73 -0.57
CA GLN A 99 24.60 4.75 0.20
C GLN A 99 24.26 5.13 1.65
N PRO A 100 24.51 4.24 2.63
CA PRO A 100 24.31 4.59 4.02
C PRO A 100 25.34 5.61 4.47
N GLU A 101 24.96 6.45 5.43
CA GLU A 101 25.89 7.25 6.19
C GLU A 101 26.84 6.34 6.97
N ALA A 102 28.15 6.59 6.87
CA ALA A 102 29.15 5.80 7.56
C ALA A 102 30.40 6.63 7.89
N TYR A 103 31.07 6.26 8.96
CA TYR A 103 32.40 6.78 9.28
C TYR A 103 33.40 5.63 9.25
N LEU A 104 34.53 5.80 8.55
CA LEU A 104 35.61 4.82 8.41
C LEU A 104 36.80 5.24 9.27
N PRO A 105 36.95 4.72 10.51
CA PRO A 105 37.96 5.21 11.45
C PRO A 105 39.39 5.03 10.93
N GLY A 106 39.67 3.92 10.24
CA GLY A 106 41.01 3.63 9.72
C GLY A 106 41.48 4.57 8.60
N LYS A 107 40.56 5.35 8.02
CA LYS A 107 40.88 6.34 6.98
C LYS A 107 40.55 7.77 7.38
N ASP A 108 39.92 7.96 8.55
CA ASP A 108 39.34 9.25 8.95
C ASP A 108 38.45 9.84 7.84
N VAL A 109 37.57 9.01 7.28
CA VAL A 109 36.67 9.41 6.19
C VAL A 109 35.23 9.27 6.67
N TYR A 110 34.50 10.36 6.57
CA TYR A 110 33.04 10.37 6.67
C TYR A 110 32.43 10.22 5.28
N ILE A 111 31.45 9.32 5.18
CA ILE A 111 30.70 9.01 3.98
C ILE A 111 29.28 9.53 4.23
N GLU A 112 28.89 10.54 3.46
CA GLU A 112 27.54 11.09 3.50
C GLU A 112 26.53 10.09 2.94
N LYS A 113 25.31 10.19 3.46
CA LYS A 113 24.16 9.48 2.92
C LYS A 113 23.80 10.05 1.56
N GLU A 114 23.75 9.18 0.56
CA GLU A 114 23.21 9.49 -0.76
C GLU A 114 22.13 8.47 -1.12
N ALA A 115 21.01 8.91 -1.68
CA ALA A 115 19.93 8.00 -2.03
C ALA A 115 19.06 8.56 -3.14
N ASP A 116 18.71 7.70 -4.10
CA ASP A 116 17.75 7.98 -5.16
C ASP A 116 16.48 7.18 -4.93
N ILE A 117 15.34 7.88 -4.86
CA ILE A 117 14.04 7.30 -4.57
C ILE A 117 13.28 7.03 -5.87
N ASN A 118 12.83 5.80 -6.02
CA ASN A 118 11.87 5.38 -7.03
C ASN A 118 10.43 5.65 -6.56
N GLN A 119 9.81 6.66 -7.17
CA GLN A 119 8.44 7.09 -6.83
C GLN A 119 7.39 6.00 -7.11
N GLU A 120 7.59 5.16 -8.13
CA GLU A 120 6.65 4.07 -8.44
C GLU A 120 6.69 2.97 -7.37
N ILE A 121 7.88 2.60 -6.89
CA ILE A 121 8.01 1.64 -5.80
C ILE A 121 7.49 2.22 -4.48
N GLU A 122 7.71 3.51 -4.22
CA GLU A 122 7.12 4.19 -3.05
C GLU A 122 5.59 4.13 -3.07
N ARG A 123 4.98 4.40 -4.23
CA ARG A 123 3.54 4.22 -4.46
C ARG A 123 3.09 2.79 -4.15
N PHE A 124 3.79 1.76 -4.65
CA PHE A 124 3.43 0.38 -4.36
C PHE A 124 3.52 0.05 -2.86
N ARG A 125 4.50 0.59 -2.15
CA ARG A 125 4.64 0.40 -0.70
C ARG A 125 3.47 1.00 0.07
N LEU A 126 3.11 2.25 -0.24
CA LEU A 126 1.97 2.92 0.38
C LEU A 126 0.67 2.14 0.08
N SER A 127 0.48 1.71 -1.17
CA SER A 127 -0.66 0.89 -1.57
C SER A 127 -0.74 -0.45 -0.82
N ALA A 128 0.41 -1.07 -0.55
CA ALA A 128 0.52 -2.29 0.26
C ALA A 128 0.14 -2.05 1.72
N MET A 129 0.65 -0.97 2.33
CA MET A 129 0.31 -0.59 3.70
C MET A 129 -1.19 -0.36 3.86
N ASN A 130 -1.78 0.44 2.97
CA ASN A 130 -3.22 0.76 2.99
C ASN A 130 -4.05 -0.51 2.85
N SER A 131 -3.67 -1.42 1.95
CA SER A 131 -4.41 -2.66 1.74
C SER A 131 -4.30 -3.62 2.91
N ALA A 132 -3.16 -3.67 3.60
CA ALA A 132 -3.00 -4.48 4.82
C ALA A 132 -3.93 -4.03 5.96
N VAL A 133 -4.21 -2.73 6.02
CA VAL A 133 -5.10 -2.08 6.99
C VAL A 133 -6.58 -2.16 6.59
N THR A 134 -6.91 -2.05 5.31
CA THR A 134 -8.30 -1.89 4.86
C THR A 134 -8.94 -3.18 4.37
N ARG A 135 -8.15 -4.21 4.02
CA ARG A 135 -8.63 -5.42 3.36
C ARG A 135 -8.19 -6.70 4.05
N ARG A 136 -8.97 -7.77 3.86
CA ARG A 136 -8.62 -9.14 4.27
C ARG A 136 -8.07 -9.98 3.10
N ASP A 137 -8.44 -9.64 1.87
CA ASP A 137 -8.01 -10.30 0.64
C ASP A 137 -6.73 -9.68 0.06
N VAL A 138 -5.68 -9.60 0.89
CA VAL A 138 -4.40 -8.97 0.53
C VAL A 138 -3.24 -9.97 0.53
N ILE A 139 -2.47 -9.98 -0.56
CA ILE A 139 -1.19 -10.67 -0.67
C ILE A 139 -0.12 -9.59 -0.85
N VAL A 140 0.84 -9.52 0.08
CA VAL A 140 1.99 -8.62 -0.05
C VAL A 140 3.21 -9.46 -0.44
N VAL A 141 3.76 -9.23 -1.63
CA VAL A 141 5.05 -9.80 -2.03
C VAL A 141 6.14 -8.81 -1.65
N ALA A 142 7.05 -9.23 -0.78
CA ALA A 142 8.00 -8.35 -0.13
C ALA A 142 9.44 -8.87 -0.19
N SER A 143 10.40 -7.93 -0.13
CA SER A 143 11.77 -8.24 0.26
C SER A 143 11.95 -8.11 1.78
N VAL A 144 13.18 -8.27 2.26
CA VAL A 144 13.58 -7.94 3.64
C VAL A 144 13.24 -6.50 4.05
N SER A 145 12.80 -5.63 3.13
CA SER A 145 12.29 -4.32 3.50
C SER A 145 11.10 -4.37 4.47
N CYS A 146 10.33 -5.46 4.53
CA CYS A 146 9.19 -5.57 5.44
C CYS A 146 9.57 -5.73 6.92
N ILE A 147 10.84 -5.98 7.24
CA ILE A 147 11.34 -6.00 8.63
C ILE A 147 11.94 -4.65 9.05
N TYR A 148 12.00 -3.67 8.14
CA TYR A 148 12.40 -2.30 8.46
C TYR A 148 11.21 -1.48 8.94
N ASN A 149 11.48 -0.52 9.81
CA ASN A 149 10.46 0.33 10.42
C ASN A 149 9.74 1.20 9.37
N ILE A 150 8.41 1.22 9.43
CA ILE A 150 7.52 2.05 8.59
C ILE A 150 6.64 2.99 9.40
N GLY A 151 6.92 3.14 10.69
CA GLY A 151 6.10 3.91 11.62
C GLY A 151 5.07 3.05 12.33
N ASP A 152 4.42 3.66 13.33
CA ASP A 152 3.34 3.03 14.08
C ASP A 152 2.08 2.94 13.19
N PRO A 153 1.49 1.75 12.99
CA PRO A 153 0.21 1.60 12.30
C PRO A 153 -0.87 2.53 12.87
N GLY A 154 -0.90 2.74 14.19
CA GLY A 154 -1.87 3.64 14.82
C GLY A 154 -1.79 5.07 14.30
N ASN A 155 -0.58 5.58 14.04
CA ASN A 155 -0.40 6.90 13.46
C ASN A 155 -0.87 7.00 12.00
N TYR A 156 -0.99 5.88 11.30
CA TYR A 156 -1.41 5.82 9.91
C TYR A 156 -2.92 5.54 9.79
N GLU A 157 -3.43 4.57 10.56
CA GLU A 157 -4.86 4.20 10.60
C GLU A 157 -5.73 5.33 11.18
N HIS A 158 -5.31 5.94 12.28
CA HIS A 158 -6.09 7.01 12.94
C HIS A 158 -6.06 8.34 12.17
N LYS A 159 -5.29 8.42 11.07
CA LYS A 159 -5.16 9.60 10.21
C LYS A 159 -5.77 9.38 8.83
N ALA A 160 -6.52 8.29 8.64
CA ALA A 160 -7.36 8.14 7.47
C ALA A 160 -8.54 9.12 7.51
N LEU A 161 -8.82 9.75 6.38
CA LEU A 161 -9.94 10.66 6.18
C LEU A 161 -11.00 9.98 5.31
N PRO A 162 -12.06 9.41 5.91
CA PRO A 162 -13.18 8.89 5.15
C PRO A 162 -14.01 10.05 4.57
N LEU A 163 -14.34 9.96 3.28
CA LEU A 163 -15.21 10.88 2.58
C LEU A 163 -16.34 10.09 1.93
N LYS A 164 -17.56 10.56 2.11
CA LYS A 164 -18.76 9.94 1.53
C LYS A 164 -19.66 11.00 0.92
N VAL A 165 -20.35 10.64 -0.16
CA VAL A 165 -21.42 11.46 -0.74
C VAL A 165 -22.47 11.77 0.34
N GLY A 166 -22.86 13.04 0.44
CA GLY A 166 -23.76 13.57 1.46
C GLY A 166 -23.07 13.97 2.77
N ASN A 167 -21.74 13.84 2.89
CA ASN A 167 -21.02 14.39 4.04
C ASN A 167 -20.91 15.90 3.93
N THR A 168 -21.32 16.60 5.00
CA THR A 168 -21.05 18.03 5.19
C THR A 168 -19.63 18.21 5.72
N LYS A 169 -18.72 18.70 4.88
CA LYS A 169 -17.33 19.02 5.24
C LYS A 169 -16.87 20.26 4.46
N PRO A 170 -16.74 21.43 5.12
CA PRO A 170 -16.32 22.65 4.45
C PRO A 170 -14.98 22.49 3.73
N LEU A 171 -14.82 23.11 2.56
CA LEU A 171 -13.59 23.05 1.77
C LEU A 171 -12.35 23.49 2.55
N SER A 172 -12.51 24.46 3.45
CA SER A 172 -11.44 24.95 4.31
C SER A 172 -10.97 23.90 5.33
N GLU A 173 -11.89 23.07 5.81
CA GLU A 173 -11.60 21.97 6.72
C GLU A 173 -10.93 20.82 5.97
N LEU A 174 -11.49 20.39 4.83
CA LEU A 174 -10.86 19.39 3.97
C LEU A 174 -9.42 19.78 3.60
N SER A 175 -9.20 21.05 3.22
CA SER A 175 -7.87 21.54 2.86
C SER A 175 -6.88 21.46 4.03
N ARG A 176 -7.32 21.75 5.26
CA ARG A 176 -6.48 21.65 6.46
C ARG A 176 -6.11 20.20 6.75
N ASP A 177 -7.07 19.29 6.65
CA ASP A 177 -6.84 17.86 6.87
C ASP A 177 -5.86 17.29 5.84
N LEU A 178 -6.05 17.61 4.55
CA LEU A 178 -5.13 17.18 3.49
C LEU A 178 -3.71 17.69 3.73
N VAL A 179 -3.54 18.96 4.14
CA VAL A 179 -2.22 19.52 4.48
C VAL A 179 -1.60 18.81 5.69
N PHE A 180 -2.40 18.54 6.73
CA PHE A 180 -1.95 17.77 7.89
C PHE A 180 -1.48 16.36 7.48
N MET A 181 -2.20 15.73 6.55
CA MET A 181 -1.89 14.45 5.92
C MET A 181 -0.75 14.53 4.88
N GLN A 182 0.01 15.64 4.85
CA GLN A 182 1.17 15.88 4.00
C GLN A 182 0.87 16.02 2.50
N TYR A 183 -0.38 16.30 2.11
CA TYR A 183 -0.68 16.64 0.72
C TYR A 183 -0.28 18.09 0.41
N LYS A 184 0.31 18.31 -0.76
CA LYS A 184 0.67 19.64 -1.24
C LYS A 184 -0.49 20.25 -2.03
N ARG A 185 -0.92 21.46 -1.66
CA ARG A 185 -1.86 22.22 -2.50
C ARG A 185 -1.10 22.81 -3.69
N ASP A 186 -1.46 22.42 -4.91
CA ASP A 186 -0.81 22.89 -6.13
C ASP A 186 -1.83 23.07 -7.26
N LEU A 187 -1.94 24.29 -7.81
CA LEU A 187 -2.88 24.58 -8.90
C LEU A 187 -2.30 24.25 -10.27
N THR A 188 -0.97 24.18 -10.37
CA THR A 188 -0.22 24.08 -11.62
C THR A 188 0.22 22.66 -11.91
N ASP A 189 0.82 21.99 -10.94
CA ASP A 189 1.39 20.66 -11.12
C ASP A 189 0.57 19.63 -10.33
N PHE A 190 -0.29 18.90 -11.04
CA PHE A 190 -1.19 17.91 -10.44
C PHE A 190 -0.56 16.52 -10.48
N VAL A 191 0.24 16.24 -9.45
CA VAL A 191 1.05 15.02 -9.29
C VAL A 191 0.63 14.22 -8.06
N PRO A 192 1.02 12.94 -7.94
CA PRO A 192 0.72 12.15 -6.75
C PRO A 192 1.18 12.84 -5.44
N GLY A 193 0.34 12.82 -4.41
CA GLY A 193 0.57 13.55 -3.15
C GLY A 193 0.16 15.02 -3.20
N SER A 194 -0.54 15.47 -4.25
CA SER A 194 -1.04 16.84 -4.36
C SER A 194 -2.57 16.92 -4.42
N PHE A 195 -3.11 18.10 -4.17
CA PHE A 195 -4.51 18.41 -4.39
C PHE A 195 -4.70 19.83 -4.92
N ARG A 196 -5.81 20.08 -5.61
CA ARG A 196 -6.18 21.39 -6.15
C ARG A 196 -7.65 21.68 -5.91
N VAL A 197 -7.96 22.96 -5.77
CA VAL A 197 -9.33 23.46 -5.54
C VAL A 197 -9.66 24.47 -6.62
N LYS A 198 -10.76 24.26 -7.35
CA LYS A 198 -11.26 25.12 -8.41
C LYS A 198 -12.76 25.35 -8.22
N GLY A 199 -13.14 26.45 -7.57
CA GLY A 199 -14.52 26.69 -7.18
C GLY A 199 -15.00 25.58 -6.24
N ASP A 200 -16.09 24.93 -6.63
CA ASP A 200 -16.74 23.85 -5.87
C ASP A 200 -16.19 22.46 -6.21
N VAL A 201 -15.04 22.40 -6.88
CA VAL A 201 -14.40 21.14 -7.28
C VAL A 201 -13.05 21.00 -6.59
N VAL A 202 -12.82 19.84 -5.97
CA VAL A 202 -11.53 19.46 -5.39
C VAL A 202 -11.02 18.21 -6.07
N ASP A 203 -9.88 18.30 -6.74
CA ASP A 203 -9.17 17.11 -7.24
C ASP A 203 -8.05 16.75 -6.27
N ILE A 204 -7.95 15.47 -5.90
CA ILE A 204 -6.95 14.95 -4.96
C ILE A 204 -6.25 13.77 -5.63
N PHE A 205 -4.92 13.84 -5.73
CA PHE A 205 -4.11 12.75 -6.27
C PHE A 205 -3.41 12.01 -5.13
N MET A 206 -3.96 10.86 -4.75
CA MET A 206 -3.40 9.98 -3.73
C MET A 206 -2.12 9.31 -4.23
N PRO A 207 -1.02 9.31 -3.46
CA PRO A 207 0.26 8.74 -3.90
C PRO A 207 0.31 7.22 -3.95
N TYR A 208 -0.77 6.54 -3.64
CA TYR A 208 -0.89 5.08 -3.59
C TYR A 208 -1.93 4.50 -4.56
N ASP A 209 -2.61 5.37 -5.32
CA ASP A 209 -3.61 4.99 -6.31
C ASP A 209 -3.16 5.40 -7.72
N ASP A 210 -3.73 4.71 -8.72
CA ASP A 210 -3.47 4.99 -10.14
C ASP A 210 -4.18 6.26 -10.62
N TYR A 211 -5.36 6.54 -10.06
CA TYR A 211 -6.23 7.61 -10.52
C TYR A 211 -6.56 8.59 -9.39
N PRO A 212 -6.48 9.90 -9.65
CA PRO A 212 -6.98 10.91 -8.73
C PRO A 212 -8.49 10.83 -8.57
N ILE A 213 -8.97 11.35 -7.45
CA ILE A 213 -10.39 11.55 -7.20
C ILE A 213 -10.77 13.01 -7.41
N ARG A 214 -12.01 13.23 -7.82
CA ARG A 214 -12.69 14.52 -7.92
C ARG A 214 -13.87 14.52 -6.97
N LEU A 215 -13.89 15.50 -6.08
CA LEU A 215 -15.02 15.83 -5.23
C LEU A 215 -15.76 17.01 -5.84
N GLU A 216 -17.06 16.88 -6.04
CA GLU A 216 -17.94 17.98 -6.47
C GLU A 216 -18.81 18.39 -5.27
N TYR A 217 -18.81 19.67 -4.96
CA TYR A 217 -19.48 20.24 -3.79
C TYR A 217 -20.75 21.00 -4.15
N TRP A 218 -21.69 21.00 -3.21
CA TRP A 218 -22.80 21.94 -3.14
C TRP A 218 -22.79 22.64 -1.78
N GLY A 219 -22.24 23.86 -1.74
CA GLY A 219 -21.94 24.53 -0.47
C GLY A 219 -20.87 23.76 0.30
N ASP A 220 -21.23 23.26 1.49
CA ASP A 220 -20.33 22.45 2.33
C ASP A 220 -20.57 20.93 2.18
N GLU A 221 -21.48 20.49 1.31
CA GLU A 221 -21.81 19.08 1.13
C GLU A 221 -21.08 18.48 -0.09
N ILE A 222 -20.54 17.27 0.08
CA ILE A 222 -19.97 16.49 -1.03
C ILE A 222 -21.12 15.85 -1.82
N GLU A 223 -21.39 16.35 -3.03
CA GLU A 223 -22.45 15.83 -3.90
C GLU A 223 -21.98 14.59 -4.67
N ARG A 224 -20.74 14.58 -5.16
CA ARG A 224 -20.21 13.46 -5.97
C ARG A 224 -18.74 13.19 -5.72
N ILE A 225 -18.37 11.92 -5.87
CA ILE A 225 -16.99 11.45 -5.82
C ILE A 225 -16.72 10.63 -7.09
N ASN A 226 -15.79 11.09 -7.91
CA ASN A 226 -15.43 10.44 -9.16
C ASN A 226 -13.94 10.11 -9.21
N TYR A 227 -13.57 8.94 -9.73
CA TYR A 227 -12.20 8.76 -10.24
C TYR A 227 -12.08 9.45 -11.60
N ILE A 228 -10.97 10.15 -11.81
CA ILE A 228 -10.71 10.90 -13.04
C ILE A 228 -9.34 10.54 -13.62
N GLU A 229 -9.18 10.72 -14.93
CA GLU A 229 -7.87 10.64 -15.56
C GLU A 229 -6.98 11.82 -15.13
N PRO A 230 -5.69 11.59 -14.74
CA PRO A 230 -4.82 12.65 -14.23
C PRO A 230 -4.62 13.83 -15.19
N LEU A 231 -4.48 13.54 -16.49
CA LEU A 231 -4.15 14.53 -17.52
C LEU A 231 -5.40 15.20 -18.11
N THR A 232 -6.38 14.39 -18.50
CA THR A 232 -7.57 14.88 -19.22
C THR A 232 -8.69 15.31 -18.30
N ALA A 233 -8.67 14.87 -17.03
CA ALA A 233 -9.72 15.05 -16.05
C ALA A 233 -11.09 14.47 -16.46
N HIS A 234 -11.12 13.55 -17.44
CA HIS A 234 -12.32 12.79 -17.77
C HIS A 234 -12.69 11.84 -16.65
N LYS A 235 -13.99 11.71 -16.40
CA LYS A 235 -14.55 10.76 -15.44
C LYS A 235 -14.31 9.32 -15.91
N ILE A 236 -13.75 8.51 -15.01
CA ILE A 236 -13.55 7.07 -15.18
C ILE A 236 -14.72 6.32 -14.55
N SER A 237 -15.00 6.60 -13.28
CA SER A 237 -16.05 5.94 -12.51
C SER A 237 -16.53 6.84 -11.37
N GLU A 238 -17.71 6.55 -10.85
CA GLU A 238 -18.30 7.21 -9.68
C GLU A 238 -18.30 6.24 -8.50
N VAL A 239 -18.02 6.76 -7.31
CA VAL A 239 -18.06 5.99 -6.07
C VAL A 239 -18.84 6.73 -5.00
N GLY A 240 -19.47 5.98 -4.08
CA GLY A 240 -20.21 6.57 -2.98
C GLY A 240 -19.33 7.05 -1.82
N GLU A 241 -18.15 6.44 -1.66
CA GLU A 241 -17.20 6.73 -0.57
C GLU A 241 -15.76 6.44 -0.99
N VAL A 242 -14.83 7.14 -0.36
CA VAL A 242 -13.38 6.95 -0.50
C VAL A 242 -12.71 7.22 0.84
N GLU A 243 -11.64 6.47 1.13
CA GLU A 243 -10.84 6.68 2.33
C GLU A 243 -9.46 7.20 1.90
N ILE A 244 -9.13 8.42 2.31
CA ILE A 244 -7.85 9.05 2.01
C ILE A 244 -6.88 8.73 3.14
N PHE A 245 -5.68 8.27 2.82
CA PHE A 245 -4.59 8.02 3.76
C PHE A 245 -3.50 9.10 3.61
N PRO A 246 -2.64 9.27 4.64
CA PRO A 246 -1.54 10.21 4.57
C PRO A 246 -0.65 9.99 3.34
N SER A 247 -0.17 11.08 2.74
CA SER A 247 0.67 11.02 1.54
C SER A 247 2.07 10.43 1.82
N LYS A 248 2.47 10.38 3.09
CA LYS A 248 3.75 9.87 3.58
C LYS A 248 3.55 8.93 4.78
N ASN A 249 4.49 8.03 5.00
CA ASN A 249 4.47 7.05 6.10
C ASN A 249 4.58 7.70 7.48
N PHE A 250 5.27 8.83 7.58
CA PHE A 250 5.53 9.52 8.83
C PHE A 250 4.81 10.85 8.86
N VAL A 251 3.71 10.90 9.60
CA VAL A 251 2.98 12.14 9.89
C VAL A 251 2.91 12.29 11.39
N PHE A 252 3.47 13.38 11.91
CA PHE A 252 3.46 13.73 13.32
C PHE A 252 2.80 15.09 13.49
N ASP A 253 2.03 15.25 14.56
CA ASP A 253 1.48 16.57 14.92
C ASP A 253 2.57 17.48 15.51
N ALA A 254 2.25 18.77 15.59
CA ALA A 254 3.17 19.78 16.10
C ALA A 254 3.55 19.53 17.57
N GLU A 255 2.63 19.01 18.37
CA GLU A 255 2.88 18.72 19.79
C GLU A 255 3.95 17.62 19.94
N THR A 256 3.80 16.51 19.22
CA THR A 256 4.76 15.40 19.18
C THR A 256 6.14 15.89 18.74
N ILE A 257 6.19 16.73 17.70
CA ILE A 257 7.44 17.32 17.23
C ILE A 257 8.06 18.22 18.31
N ASN A 258 7.28 19.08 18.97
CA ASN A 258 7.77 19.99 20.00
C ASN A 258 8.31 19.24 21.23
N ILE A 259 7.63 18.17 21.66
CA ILE A 259 8.08 17.29 22.75
C ILE A 259 9.37 16.56 22.36
N ALA A 260 9.49 16.10 21.12
CA ALA A 260 10.71 15.46 20.64
C ALA A 260 11.88 16.45 20.61
N VAL A 261 11.65 17.66 20.10
CA VAL A 261 12.64 18.73 20.02
C VAL A 261 13.12 19.15 21.42
N SER A 262 12.24 19.25 22.42
CA SER A 262 12.64 19.60 23.78
C SER A 262 13.47 18.51 24.48
N LYS A 263 13.36 17.25 24.04
CA LYS A 263 14.19 16.13 24.53
C LYS A 263 15.55 16.01 23.83
N ILE A 264 15.65 16.49 22.59
CA ILE A 264 16.88 16.41 21.78
C ILE A 264 17.76 17.64 22.00
N ARG A 265 17.15 18.82 22.14
CA ARG A 265 17.90 20.06 22.38
C ARG A 265 18.55 19.98 23.78
N PRO A 266 19.87 20.21 23.87
CA PRO A 266 20.56 20.27 25.15
C PRO A 266 20.10 21.44 26.03
#